data_AF-A0A6N3B3R1-F1
#
_entry.id   AF-A0A6N3B3R1-F1
#
_cell.length_a   1.000
_cell.length_b   1.000
_cell.length_c   1.000
_cell.angle_alpha   90.00
_cell.angle_beta   90.00
_cell.angle_gamma   90.00
#
_symmetry.space_group_name_H-M   'P 1'
#
loop_
_entity.id
_entity.type
_entity.pdbx_description
1 polymer ?
#
loop_
_entity_poly.entity_id
_entity_poly.type
_entity_poly.pdbx_seq_one_letter_code
_entity_poly.pdbx_strand_id
1 'polypeptide(L)'
;MTRRQGKNLWHECNEPQCHKIIPISERYCAKHKAMHEQSWQAKKADYRRSKLAMAIKANKSKEYDKKQRDPKAVAFYHSKQWQAVRDYVYARDLATCQVCGNVVQDRKIVDHIICRRLCSSKQALDSGNLWTLCYKCHFRKTKLEQLIADKPNGDTILKHLNKQWWTKVLKEKKEDKQNG
;
A
#
# COMPACT_ATOMS: atom_id res chain seq x y z
N MET A 1 20.06 -49.25 6.41
CA MET A 1 20.09 -48.61 5.07
C MET A 1 18.99 -47.56 4.98
N THR A 2 19.28 -46.30 5.34
CA THR A 2 18.31 -45.20 5.32
C THR A 2 18.25 -44.60 3.92
N ARG A 3 17.16 -44.86 3.17
CA ARG A 3 16.87 -44.18 1.90
C ARG A 3 16.72 -42.67 2.17
N ARG A 4 17.75 -41.89 1.82
CA ARG A 4 17.59 -40.44 1.58
C ARG A 4 16.73 -40.29 0.33
N GLN A 5 15.42 -40.15 0.49
CA GLN A 5 14.56 -39.70 -0.60
C GLN A 5 14.89 -38.23 -0.88
N GLY A 6 15.65 -37.98 -1.95
CA GLY A 6 15.82 -36.64 -2.48
C GLY A 6 14.44 -36.04 -2.78
N LYS A 7 14.22 -34.77 -2.41
CA LYS A 7 12.98 -34.06 -2.72
C LYS A 7 12.83 -34.03 -4.25
N ASN A 8 11.88 -34.80 -4.78
CA ASN A 8 11.62 -34.80 -6.21
C ASN A 8 10.99 -33.44 -6.56
N LEU A 9 11.75 -32.59 -7.24
CA LEU A 9 11.34 -31.21 -7.57
C LEU A 9 10.37 -31.16 -8.76
N TRP A 10 10.05 -32.31 -9.33
CA TRP A 10 9.29 -32.47 -10.56
C TRP A 10 8.28 -33.63 -10.44
N HIS A 11 7.14 -33.52 -11.10
CA HIS A 11 6.12 -34.58 -11.22
C HIS A 11 5.41 -34.50 -12.58
N GLU A 12 4.62 -35.51 -12.91
CA GLU A 12 3.76 -35.48 -14.10
C GLU A 12 2.59 -34.52 -13.93
N CYS A 13 2.17 -33.90 -15.04
CA CYS A 13 0.98 -33.06 -15.11
C CYS A 13 -0.26 -33.80 -14.59
N ASN A 14 -1.05 -33.18 -13.72
CA ASN A 14 -2.22 -33.81 -13.10
C ASN A 14 -3.44 -33.95 -14.04
N GLU A 15 -3.26 -33.76 -15.35
CA GLU A 15 -4.35 -33.99 -16.30
C GLU A 15 -4.36 -35.47 -16.67
N PRO A 16 -5.52 -36.15 -16.67
CA PRO A 16 -5.59 -37.54 -17.08
C PRO A 16 -4.89 -37.76 -18.42
N GLN A 17 -4.06 -38.79 -18.49
CA GLN A 17 -3.31 -39.19 -19.70
C GLN A 17 -2.26 -38.16 -20.18
N CYS A 18 -1.86 -37.18 -19.34
CA CYS A 18 -0.77 -36.25 -19.66
C CYS A 18 0.50 -36.55 -18.86
N HIS A 19 1.49 -37.16 -19.51
CA HIS A 19 2.78 -37.51 -18.87
C HIS A 19 3.84 -36.41 -18.93
N LYS A 20 3.44 -35.15 -19.15
CA LYS A 20 4.39 -34.04 -19.23
C LYS A 20 4.96 -33.72 -17.85
N ILE A 21 6.27 -33.76 -17.70
CA ILE A 21 6.96 -33.43 -16.45
C ILE A 21 6.95 -31.92 -16.21
N ILE A 22 6.56 -31.52 -14.99
CA ILE A 22 6.43 -30.14 -14.54
C ILE A 22 7.02 -29.97 -13.13
N PRO A 23 7.39 -28.74 -12.71
CA PRO A 23 7.87 -28.49 -11.36
C PRO A 23 6.79 -28.77 -10.32
N ILE A 24 7.18 -29.19 -9.11
CA ILE A 24 6.26 -29.44 -7.96
C ILE A 24 5.42 -28.23 -7.53
N SER A 25 5.84 -27.02 -7.91
CA SER A 25 5.06 -25.80 -7.69
C SER A 25 3.87 -25.65 -8.64
N GLU A 26 3.80 -26.45 -9.71
CA GLU A 26 2.79 -26.36 -10.75
C GLU A 26 1.89 -27.58 -10.75
N ARG A 27 0.58 -27.39 -10.96
CA ARG A 27 -0.35 -28.53 -10.99
C ARG A 27 -0.55 -29.13 -12.40
N TYR A 28 -0.43 -28.30 -13.42
CA TYR A 28 -0.71 -28.63 -14.81
C TYR A 28 0.36 -28.05 -15.72
N CYS A 29 0.62 -28.68 -16.86
CA CYS A 29 1.49 -28.11 -17.89
C CYS A 29 0.82 -26.91 -18.59
N ALA A 30 1.59 -26.10 -19.33
CA ALA A 30 1.09 -24.87 -19.98
C ALA A 30 -0.20 -25.06 -20.79
N LYS A 31 -0.32 -26.16 -21.56
CA LYS A 31 -1.53 -26.52 -22.31
C LYS A 31 -2.74 -26.68 -21.39
N HIS A 32 -2.60 -27.46 -20.32
CA HIS A 32 -3.71 -27.75 -19.40
C HIS A 32 -3.98 -26.60 -18.42
N LYS A 33 -2.99 -25.73 -18.14
CA LYS A 33 -3.27 -24.44 -17.49
C LYS A 33 -4.22 -23.60 -18.35
N ALA A 34 -3.93 -23.44 -19.64
CA ALA A 34 -4.78 -22.68 -20.54
C ALA A 34 -6.19 -23.29 -20.68
N MET A 35 -6.28 -24.63 -20.75
CA MET A 35 -7.56 -25.34 -20.79
C MET A 35 -8.43 -25.09 -19.55
N HIS A 36 -7.81 -25.08 -18.36
CA HIS A 36 -8.51 -24.87 -17.09
C HIS A 36 -8.59 -23.40 -16.66
N GLU A 37 -8.03 -22.46 -17.43
CA GLU A 37 -7.89 -21.05 -17.03
C GLU A 37 -9.25 -20.43 -16.70
N GLN A 38 -10.24 -20.60 -17.58
CA GLN A 38 -11.59 -20.04 -17.38
C GLN A 38 -12.25 -20.61 -16.12
N SER A 39 -12.17 -21.93 -15.90
CA SER A 39 -12.76 -22.56 -14.73
C SER A 39 -12.05 -22.15 -13.43
N TRP A 40 -10.73 -21.93 -13.49
CA TRP A 40 -9.94 -21.42 -12.37
C TRP A 40 -10.30 -19.97 -12.03
N GLN A 41 -10.43 -19.11 -13.04
CA GLN A 41 -10.85 -17.72 -12.86
C GLN A 41 -12.26 -17.62 -12.28
N ALA A 42 -13.20 -18.46 -12.75
CA ALA A 42 -14.56 -18.54 -12.22
C ALA A 42 -14.55 -18.97 -10.73
N LYS A 43 -13.87 -20.08 -10.39
CA LYS A 43 -13.73 -20.54 -9.00
C LYS A 43 -13.09 -19.49 -8.10
N LYS A 44 -12.10 -18.75 -8.60
CA LYS A 44 -11.44 -17.66 -7.87
C LYS A 44 -12.39 -16.49 -7.64
N ALA A 45 -13.20 -16.12 -8.63
CA ALA A 45 -14.22 -15.09 -8.49
C ALA A 45 -15.31 -15.51 -7.48
N ASP A 46 -15.76 -16.76 -7.52
CA ASP A 46 -16.74 -17.31 -6.58
C ASP A 46 -16.19 -17.37 -5.16
N TYR A 47 -14.95 -17.84 -4.99
CA TYR A 47 -14.27 -17.80 -3.70
C TYR A 47 -14.20 -16.36 -3.18
N ARG A 48 -13.77 -15.38 -3.99
CA ARG A 48 -13.71 -13.96 -3.60
C ARG A 48 -15.08 -13.39 -3.16
N ARG A 49 -16.18 -13.86 -3.76
CA ARG A 49 -17.56 -13.48 -3.43
C ARG A 49 -18.17 -14.31 -2.29
N SER A 50 -17.51 -15.38 -1.85
CA SER A 50 -18.03 -16.25 -0.79
C SER A 50 -18.05 -15.53 0.58
N LYS A 51 -19.04 -15.90 1.42
CA LYS A 51 -19.11 -15.41 2.81
C LYS A 51 -17.84 -15.74 3.61
N LEU A 52 -17.23 -16.91 3.35
CA LEU A 52 -15.98 -17.33 3.99
C LEU A 52 -14.83 -16.38 3.65
N ALA A 53 -14.61 -16.06 2.37
CA ALA A 53 -13.54 -15.14 1.99
C ALA A 53 -13.76 -13.72 2.54
N MET A 54 -15.02 -13.25 2.58
CA MET A 54 -15.37 -11.99 3.24
C MET A 54 -15.04 -12.02 4.74
N ALA A 55 -15.40 -13.10 5.45
CA ALA A 55 -15.12 -13.27 6.87
C ALA A 55 -13.61 -13.35 7.16
N ILE A 56 -12.85 -14.09 6.35
CA ILE A 56 -11.37 -14.16 6.44
C ILE A 56 -10.78 -12.76 6.25
N LYS A 57 -11.23 -12.02 5.22
CA LYS A 57 -10.75 -10.65 4.96
C LYS A 57 -11.09 -9.71 6.11
N ALA A 58 -12.31 -9.79 6.65
CA ALA A 58 -12.74 -8.97 7.79
C ALA A 58 -11.93 -9.29 9.06
N ASN A 59 -11.71 -10.58 9.37
CA ASN A 59 -10.89 -10.99 10.50
C ASN A 59 -9.44 -10.52 10.36
N LYS A 60 -8.84 -10.67 9.18
CA LYS A 60 -7.49 -10.16 8.90
C LYS A 60 -7.39 -8.64 9.09
N SER A 61 -8.43 -7.90 8.68
CA SER A 61 -8.51 -6.45 8.91
C SER A 61 -8.61 -6.11 10.41
N LYS A 62 -9.44 -6.85 11.17
CA LYS A 62 -9.57 -6.68 12.62
C LYS A 62 -8.28 -7.00 13.36
N GLU A 63 -7.60 -8.07 12.97
CA GLU A 63 -6.30 -8.44 13.55
C GLU A 63 -5.22 -7.39 13.25
N TYR A 64 -5.19 -6.85 12.03
CA TYR A 64 -4.29 -5.74 11.68
C TYR A 64 -4.59 -4.51 12.55
N ASP A 65 -5.86 -4.12 12.64
CA ASP A 65 -6.27 -2.99 13.48
C ASP A 65 -5.90 -3.21 14.96
N LYS A 66 -6.06 -4.43 15.49
CA LYS A 66 -5.72 -4.76 16.88
C LYS A 66 -4.20 -4.76 17.15
N LYS A 67 -3.38 -5.19 16.18
CA LYS A 67 -1.93 -5.38 16.36
C LYS A 67 -1.09 -4.15 15.97
N GLN A 68 -1.58 -3.31 15.05
CA GLN A 68 -0.75 -2.29 14.38
C GLN A 68 -1.31 -0.88 14.47
N ARG A 69 -2.61 -0.69 14.78
CA ARG A 69 -3.22 0.64 14.80
C ARG A 69 -3.08 1.26 16.19
N ASP A 70 -2.23 2.28 16.31
CA ASP A 70 -2.07 3.06 17.54
C ASP A 70 -3.39 3.78 17.91
N PRO A 71 -4.01 3.47 19.06
CA PRO A 71 -5.23 4.15 19.52
C PRO A 71 -5.08 5.67 19.61
N LYS A 72 -3.87 6.16 19.94
CA LYS A 72 -3.59 7.60 20.01
C LYS A 72 -3.67 8.24 18.62
N ALA A 73 -3.18 7.55 17.59
CA ALA A 73 -3.28 8.02 16.21
C ALA A 73 -4.74 8.07 15.74
N VAL A 74 -5.54 7.05 16.08
CA VAL A 74 -6.99 7.03 15.78
C VAL A 74 -7.69 8.21 16.42
N ALA A 75 -7.52 8.38 17.75
CA ALA A 75 -8.12 9.49 18.48
C ALA A 75 -7.72 10.86 17.90
N PHE A 76 -6.45 11.02 17.51
CA PHE A 76 -5.97 12.24 16.85
C PHE A 76 -6.73 12.54 15.55
N TYR A 77 -6.83 11.57 14.64
CA TYR A 77 -7.52 11.77 13.35
C TYR A 77 -9.04 11.92 13.48
N HIS A 78 -9.63 11.51 14.59
CA HIS A 78 -11.04 11.76 14.91
C HIS A 78 -11.28 13.05 15.72
N SER A 79 -10.23 13.69 16.24
CA SER A 79 -10.36 14.89 17.07
C SER A 79 -10.92 16.09 16.29
N LYS A 80 -11.67 16.95 16.98
CA LYS A 80 -12.22 18.20 16.40
C LYS A 80 -11.10 19.15 15.92
N GLN A 81 -9.99 19.20 16.66
CA GLN A 81 -8.82 20.01 16.34
C GLN A 81 -8.21 19.60 14.99
N TRP A 82 -8.03 18.29 14.77
CA TRP A 82 -7.55 17.79 13.49
C TRP A 82 -8.52 18.10 12.35
N GLN A 83 -9.81 17.89 12.54
CA GLN A 83 -10.83 18.17 11.51
C GLN A 83 -10.79 19.65 11.10
N ALA A 84 -10.71 20.56 12.07
CA ALA A 84 -10.63 22.00 11.81
C ALA A 84 -9.37 22.40 11.01
N VAL A 85 -8.17 21.95 11.42
CA VAL A 85 -6.94 22.28 10.69
C VAL A 85 -6.89 21.60 9.32
N ARG A 86 -7.44 20.39 9.20
CA ARG A 86 -7.56 19.67 7.92
C ARG A 86 -8.43 20.44 6.93
N ASP A 87 -9.59 20.92 7.36
CA ASP A 87 -10.46 21.72 6.50
C ASP A 87 -9.83 23.06 6.13
N TYR A 88 -9.17 23.73 7.08
CA TYR A 88 -8.40 24.94 6.82
C TYR A 88 -7.30 24.73 5.77
N VAL A 89 -6.47 23.70 5.93
CA VAL A 89 -5.36 23.40 4.98
C VAL A 89 -5.90 23.04 3.60
N TYR A 90 -6.98 22.27 3.53
CA TYR A 90 -7.63 21.94 2.28
C TYR A 90 -8.17 23.18 1.55
N ALA A 91 -8.79 24.11 2.28
CA ALA A 91 -9.26 25.38 1.74
C ALA A 91 -8.11 26.30 1.31
N ARG A 92 -7.05 26.43 2.14
CA ARG A 92 -5.82 27.18 1.84
C ARG A 92 -5.18 26.71 0.54
N ASP A 93 -5.15 25.40 0.34
CA ASP A 93 -4.56 24.76 -0.83
C ASP A 93 -5.53 24.75 -2.04
N LEU A 94 -6.69 25.41 -1.95
CA LEU A 94 -7.74 25.48 -2.98
C LEU A 94 -8.19 24.12 -3.49
N ALA A 95 -8.26 23.12 -2.61
CA ALA A 95 -8.54 21.73 -2.97
C ALA A 95 -7.56 21.15 -4.01
N THR A 96 -6.34 21.66 -4.13
CA THR A 96 -5.34 21.21 -5.10
C THR A 96 -4.16 20.49 -4.45
N CYS A 97 -3.67 19.46 -5.13
CA CYS A 97 -2.47 18.75 -4.74
C CYS A 97 -1.25 19.67 -4.81
N GLN A 98 -0.60 19.89 -3.67
CA GLN A 98 0.56 20.76 -3.51
C GLN A 98 1.83 20.25 -4.21
N VAL A 99 1.78 19.05 -4.79
CA VAL A 99 2.87 18.48 -5.60
C VAL A 99 2.57 18.57 -7.09
N CYS A 100 1.39 18.11 -7.54
CA CYS A 100 1.10 17.96 -8.97
C CYS A 100 0.06 18.92 -9.54
N GLY A 101 -0.59 19.75 -8.71
CA GLY A 101 -1.62 20.71 -9.12
C GLY A 101 -3.01 20.12 -9.37
N ASN A 102 -3.17 18.80 -9.38
CA ASN A 102 -4.48 18.18 -9.62
C ASN A 102 -5.48 18.52 -8.51
N VAL A 103 -6.74 18.77 -8.88
CA VAL A 103 -7.85 18.94 -7.93
C VAL A 103 -8.10 17.63 -7.18
N VAL A 104 -8.36 17.72 -5.87
CA VAL A 104 -8.60 16.60 -4.96
C VAL A 104 -10.08 16.57 -4.59
N GLN A 105 -10.92 15.99 -5.45
CA GLN A 105 -12.39 16.06 -5.30
C GLN A 105 -13.00 14.98 -4.39
N ASP A 106 -12.49 13.73 -4.44
CA ASP A 106 -13.14 12.61 -3.75
C ASP A 106 -12.88 12.60 -2.24
N ARG A 107 -11.62 12.33 -1.87
CA ARG A 107 -11.18 12.16 -0.49
C ARG A 107 -10.22 13.30 -0.19
N LYS A 108 -10.61 14.18 0.74
CA LYS A 108 -9.72 15.22 1.30
C LYS A 108 -8.49 14.55 1.95
N ILE A 109 -7.37 14.50 1.23
CA ILE A 109 -6.11 13.94 1.75
C ILE A 109 -5.22 15.14 2.13
N VAL A 110 -5.21 15.44 3.42
CA VAL A 110 -4.26 16.35 4.05
C VAL A 110 -3.27 15.50 4.81
N ASP A 111 -2.00 15.64 4.44
CA ASP A 111 -0.90 14.80 4.91
C ASP A 111 0.10 15.64 5.71
N HIS A 112 0.91 14.99 6.56
CA HIS A 112 1.97 15.66 7.30
C HIS A 112 3.27 15.65 6.49
N ILE A 113 3.98 16.78 6.40
CA ILE A 113 5.30 16.87 5.74
C ILE A 113 6.33 16.07 6.54
N ILE A 114 6.38 16.30 7.85
CA ILE A 114 7.08 15.47 8.83
C ILE A 114 6.06 14.49 9.43
N CYS A 115 6.30 13.18 9.33
CA CYS A 115 5.32 12.16 9.74
C CYS A 115 4.74 12.41 11.15
N ARG A 116 3.42 12.24 11.33
CA ARG A 116 2.76 12.46 12.64
C ARG A 116 3.42 11.73 13.80
N ARG A 117 3.90 10.50 13.59
CA ARG A 117 4.59 9.67 14.60
C ARG A 117 5.87 10.31 15.14
N LEU A 118 6.47 11.24 14.38
CA LEU A 118 7.70 11.96 14.71
C LEU A 118 7.44 13.37 15.24
N CYS A 119 6.19 13.83 15.22
CA CYS A 119 5.79 15.17 15.62
C CYS A 119 5.42 15.26 17.11
N SER A 120 5.70 16.40 17.73
CA SER A 120 5.02 16.81 18.97
C SER A 120 3.52 17.07 18.72
N SER A 121 2.72 17.11 19.77
CA SER A 121 1.27 17.40 19.67
C SER A 121 0.99 18.77 19.03
N LYS A 122 1.85 19.77 19.25
CA LYS A 122 1.74 21.10 18.63
C LYS A 122 2.05 21.04 17.13
N GLN A 123 3.19 20.44 16.74
CA GLN A 123 3.59 20.30 15.34
C GLN A 123 2.61 19.44 14.51
N ALA A 124 1.90 18.52 15.15
CA ALA A 124 0.89 17.69 14.50
C ALA A 124 -0.34 18.48 14.01
N LEU A 125 -0.65 19.59 14.68
CA LEU A 125 -1.76 20.50 14.36
C LEU A 125 -1.26 21.79 13.70
N ASP A 126 0.03 21.91 13.43
CA ASP A 126 0.60 23.06 12.75
C ASP A 126 0.32 22.96 11.24
N SER A 127 -0.44 23.92 10.72
CA SER A 127 -0.75 24.01 9.29
C SER A 127 0.49 24.13 8.39
N GLY A 128 1.62 24.61 8.92
CA GLY A 128 2.90 24.66 8.20
C GLY A 128 3.51 23.28 7.94
N ASN A 129 3.17 22.29 8.77
CA ASN A 129 3.57 20.90 8.60
C ASN A 129 2.54 20.10 7.78
N LEU A 130 1.52 20.75 7.22
CA LEU A 130 0.41 20.09 6.52
C LEU A 130 0.28 20.58 5.08
N TRP A 131 -0.10 19.65 4.20
CA TRP A 131 -0.34 19.92 2.79
C TRP A 131 -1.36 18.98 2.18
N THR A 132 -2.10 19.47 1.18
CA THR A 132 -3.08 18.71 0.43
C THR A 132 -2.40 17.91 -0.67
N LEU A 133 -2.69 16.61 -0.76
CA LEU A 133 -2.13 15.70 -1.77
C LEU A 133 -3.24 14.95 -2.52
N CYS A 134 -3.02 14.63 -3.79
CA CYS A 134 -3.84 13.63 -4.46
C CYS A 134 -3.44 12.21 -4.04
N TYR A 135 -4.31 11.22 -4.27
CA TYR A 135 -4.05 9.82 -3.91
C TYR A 135 -2.70 9.29 -4.44
N LYS A 136 -2.35 9.63 -5.69
CA LYS A 136 -1.09 9.19 -6.32
C LYS A 136 0.15 9.75 -5.62
N CYS A 137 0.15 11.04 -5.30
CA CYS A 137 1.27 11.69 -4.60
C CYS A 137 1.39 11.21 -3.15
N HIS A 138 0.26 11.11 -2.44
CA HIS A 138 0.21 10.58 -1.09
C HIS A 138 0.76 9.14 -1.01
N PHE A 139 0.27 8.24 -1.87
CA PHE A 139 0.75 6.86 -1.91
C PHE A 139 2.26 6.75 -2.16
N ARG A 140 2.79 7.56 -3.08
CA ARG A 140 4.24 7.60 -3.34
C ARG A 140 5.02 8.10 -2.12
N LYS A 141 4.52 9.13 -1.45
CA LYS A 141 5.14 9.63 -0.21
C LYS A 141 5.15 8.55 0.86
N THR A 142 4.03 7.91 1.17
CA THR A 142 3.96 6.83 2.17
C THR A 142 4.98 5.72 1.90
N LYS A 143 5.15 5.33 0.62
CA LYS A 143 6.16 4.34 0.24
C LYS A 143 7.59 4.82 0.51
N LEU A 144 7.90 6.06 0.14
CA LEU A 144 9.22 6.65 0.38
C LEU A 144 9.49 6.81 1.87
N GLU A 145 8.50 7.22 2.66
CA GLU A 145 8.62 7.30 4.11
C GLU A 145 8.96 5.95 4.73
N GLN A 146 8.29 4.88 4.29
CA GLN A 146 8.62 3.53 4.75
C GLN A 146 10.06 3.14 4.39
N LEU A 147 10.45 3.35 3.12
CA LEU A 147 11.80 3.04 2.65
C LEU A 147 12.90 3.84 3.37
N ILE A 148 12.60 5.08 3.78
CA ILE A 148 13.54 5.90 4.55
C ILE A 148 13.55 5.46 6.01
N ALA A 149 12.39 5.15 6.61
CA ALA A 149 12.28 4.66 7.97
C ALA A 149 13.04 3.35 8.19
N ASP A 150 13.09 2.47 7.18
CA ASP A 150 13.79 1.18 7.24
C ASP A 150 15.34 1.34 7.19
N LYS A 151 15.87 2.54 6.89
CA LYS A 151 17.32 2.81 6.85
C LYS A 151 17.88 3.12 8.25
N PRO A 152 19.19 2.94 8.48
CA PRO A 152 19.83 3.44 9.69
C PRO A 152 19.62 4.95 9.80
N ASN A 153 19.22 5.41 11.00
CA ASN A 153 18.87 6.81 11.27
C ASN A 153 17.70 7.36 10.42
N GLY A 154 16.84 6.48 9.88
CA GLY A 154 15.71 6.85 9.03
C GLY A 154 14.77 7.90 9.63
N ASP A 155 14.46 7.77 10.92
CA ASP A 155 13.61 8.72 11.64
C ASP A 155 14.24 10.11 11.76
N THR A 156 15.56 10.18 11.95
CA THR A 156 16.29 11.45 11.96
C THR A 156 16.26 12.09 10.58
N ILE A 157 16.45 11.31 9.52
CA ILE A 157 16.33 11.81 8.14
C ILE A 157 14.94 12.40 7.92
N LEU A 158 13.88 11.63 8.21
CA LEU A 158 12.48 12.05 8.00
C LEU A 158 12.11 13.33 8.75
N LYS A 159 12.66 13.56 9.95
CA LYS A 159 12.43 14.80 10.72
C LYS A 159 12.96 16.06 10.05
N HIS A 160 13.99 15.95 9.21
CA HIS A 160 14.66 17.08 8.58
C HIS A 160 14.24 17.27 7.10
N LEU A 161 13.41 16.39 6.55
CA LEU A 161 12.88 16.55 5.19
C LEU A 161 11.81 17.65 5.17
N ASN A 162 11.96 18.57 4.23
CA ASN A 162 11.05 19.71 4.06
C ASN A 162 10.14 19.56 2.83
N LYS A 163 9.16 20.46 2.70
CA LYS A 163 8.19 20.49 1.60
C LYS A 163 8.86 20.54 0.22
N GLN A 164 9.95 21.31 0.08
CA GLN A 164 10.65 21.50 -1.20
C GLN A 164 11.29 20.19 -1.67
N TRP A 165 11.99 19.50 -0.76
CA TRP A 165 12.60 18.20 -1.05
C TRP A 165 11.54 17.18 -1.47
N TRP A 166 10.45 17.06 -0.70
CA TRP A 166 9.36 16.15 -1.05
C TRP A 166 8.73 16.48 -2.40
N THR A 167 8.52 17.77 -2.69
CA THR A 167 7.94 18.21 -3.97
C THR A 167 8.83 17.79 -5.13
N LYS A 168 10.15 17.93 -5.01
CA LYS A 168 11.12 17.50 -6.02
C LYS A 168 11.03 15.99 -6.27
N VAL A 169 11.24 15.18 -5.23
CA VAL A 169 11.28 13.71 -5.33
C VAL A 169 9.94 13.12 -5.81
N LEU A 170 8.81 13.73 -5.42
CA LEU A 170 7.49 13.30 -5.87
C LEU A 170 7.16 13.76 -7.30
N LYS A 171 7.87 14.73 -7.86
CA LYS A 171 7.72 15.16 -9.26
C LYS A 171 8.57 14.32 -10.24
N GLU A 172 9.83 14.02 -9.90
CA GLU A 172 10.83 13.43 -10.82
C GLU A 172 10.32 12.22 -11.64
N LYS A 173 9.60 11.24 -11.07
CA LYS A 173 9.09 10.08 -11.85
C LYS A 173 7.89 10.35 -12.78
N LYS A 174 7.45 11.60 -12.97
CA LYS A 174 6.51 11.92 -14.06
C LYS A 174 7.19 11.82 -15.44
N GLU A 175 8.50 12.00 -15.50
CA GLU A 175 9.27 12.08 -16.76
C GLU A 175 9.62 10.70 -17.32
N ASP A 176 9.91 9.71 -16.46
CA ASP A 176 10.28 8.34 -16.88
C ASP A 176 9.16 7.53 -17.56
N LYS A 177 7.92 8.06 -17.61
CA LYS A 177 6.76 7.39 -18.24
C LYS A 177 6.28 8.06 -19.53
N GLN A 178 6.94 9.13 -19.98
CA GLN A 178 6.63 9.73 -21.28
C GLN A 178 7.58 9.29 -22.40
N ASN A 179 8.64 8.54 -22.08
CA ASN A 179 9.63 8.04 -23.04
C ASN A 179 9.74 6.50 -23.02
N GLY A 180 8.62 5.79 -23.19
CA GLY A 180 8.58 4.33 -23.27
C GLY A 180 7.40 3.83 -24.10
#